data_AF-A0A165MMG3-F1
#
_entry.id   AF-A0A165MMG3-F1
#
_cell.length_a   1.000
_cell.length_b   1.000
_cell.length_c   1.000
_cell.angle_alpha   90.00
_cell.angle_beta   90.00
_cell.angle_gamma   90.00
#
_symmetry.space_group_name_H-M   'P 1'
#
loop_
_entity.id
_entity.type
_entity.pdbx_description
1 polymer ?
#
loop_
_entity_poly.entity_id
_entity_poly.type
_entity_poly.pdbx_seq_one_letter_code
_entity_poly.pdbx_strand_id
1 'polypeptide(L)'
;MQFNCAQRAHQNTLEHMPFVILGTLVTGLRHPTLAVVMGLSTIIGRAIYTLGYMTGDPKKRMRGNVHYIGTAGLLFASTWTVISFIRESPTTLTSLF
;
A
#
# COMPACT_ATOMS: atom_id res chain seq x y z
N MET A 1 9.54 -18.65 -21.37
CA MET A 1 10.41 -18.74 -20.18
C MET A 1 9.66 -18.26 -18.95
N GLN A 2 9.24 -19.16 -18.04
CA GLN A 2 8.53 -18.78 -16.80
C GLN A 2 9.44 -18.07 -15.78
N PHE A 3 10.74 -18.38 -15.76
CA PHE A 3 11.73 -17.74 -14.88
C PHE A 3 11.84 -16.22 -15.08
N ASN A 4 11.92 -15.76 -16.33
CA ASN A 4 11.96 -14.32 -16.65
C ASN A 4 10.67 -13.61 -16.21
N CYS A 5 9.51 -14.26 -16.39
CA CYS A 5 8.25 -13.74 -15.90
C CYS A 5 8.24 -13.61 -14.36
N ALA A 6 8.70 -14.64 -13.66
CA ALA A 6 8.79 -14.61 -12.20
C ALA A 6 9.74 -13.52 -11.69
N GLN A 7 10.91 -13.33 -12.33
CA GLN A 7 11.82 -12.24 -11.97
C GLN A 7 11.20 -10.87 -12.20
N ARG A 8 10.46 -10.65 -13.30
CA ARG A 8 9.78 -9.35 -13.51
C ARG A 8 8.69 -9.11 -12.46
N ALA A 9 7.91 -10.12 -12.10
CA ALA A 9 6.90 -10.00 -11.05
C ALA A 9 7.55 -9.69 -9.68
N HIS A 10 8.70 -10.31 -9.40
CA HIS A 10 9.47 -10.05 -8.19
C HIS A 10 10.00 -8.61 -8.13
N GLN A 11 10.67 -8.14 -9.19
CA GLN A 11 11.15 -6.75 -9.25
C GLN A 11 10.01 -5.74 -9.15
N ASN A 12 8.89 -5.98 -9.82
CA ASN A 12 7.72 -5.09 -9.70
C ASN A 12 7.15 -5.08 -8.27
N THR A 13 7.23 -6.19 -7.55
CA THR A 13 6.82 -6.22 -6.14
C THR A 13 7.79 -5.41 -5.28
N LEU A 14 9.09 -5.49 -5.52
CA LEU A 14 10.11 -4.70 -4.82
C LEU A 14 9.97 -3.20 -5.07
N GLU A 15 9.62 -2.77 -6.30
CA GLU A 15 9.36 -1.36 -6.61
C GLU A 15 8.17 -0.80 -5.83
N HIS A 16 7.16 -1.62 -5.55
CA HIS A 16 5.95 -1.19 -4.86
C HIS A 16 6.01 -1.34 -3.33
N MET A 17 6.81 -2.27 -2.82
CA MET A 17 6.92 -2.57 -1.40
C MET A 17 7.21 -1.35 -0.51
N PRO A 18 8.12 -0.41 -0.86
CA PRO A 18 8.40 0.77 -0.04
C PRO A 18 7.15 1.63 0.20
N PHE A 19 6.33 1.86 -0.82
CA PHE A 19 5.12 2.67 -0.69
C PHE A 19 4.10 2.05 0.25
N VAL A 20 3.94 0.72 0.18
CA VAL A 20 3.00 -0.02 1.02
C VAL A 20 3.47 -0.03 2.47
N ILE A 21 4.75 -0.29 2.72
CA ILE A 21 5.33 -0.31 4.07
C ILE A 21 5.23 1.08 4.70
N LEU A 22 5.72 2.12 4.03
CA LEU A 22 5.70 3.49 4.56
C LEU A 22 4.28 4.00 4.76
N GLY A 23 3.39 3.78 3.78
CA GLY A 23 1.98 4.17 3.88
C GLY A 23 1.28 3.48 5.06
N THR A 24 1.54 2.20 5.29
CA THR A 24 0.95 1.44 6.40
C THR A 24 1.48 1.92 7.75
N LEU A 25 2.80 2.13 7.87
CA LEU A 25 3.41 2.64 9.11
C LEU A 25 2.88 4.02 9.49
N VAL A 26 2.86 4.96 8.54
CA VAL A 26 2.39 6.33 8.79
C VAL A 26 0.90 6.34 9.14
N THR A 27 0.07 5.65 8.34
CA THR A 27 -1.38 5.58 8.59
C THR A 27 -1.68 4.90 9.93
N GLY A 28 -0.90 3.88 10.31
CA GLY A 28 -1.08 3.12 11.53
C GLY A 28 -0.93 3.93 12.82
N LEU A 29 -0.21 5.06 12.78
CA LEU A 29 -0.01 5.94 13.94
C LEU A 29 -1.32 6.57 14.45
N ARG A 30 -2.27 6.84 13.56
CA ARG A 30 -3.56 7.49 13.89
C ARG A 30 -4.75 6.59 13.59
N HIS A 31 -4.65 5.77 12.54
CA HIS A 31 -5.75 4.95 12.00
C HIS A 31 -5.31 3.48 11.81
N PRO A 32 -5.08 2.72 12.90
CA PRO A 32 -4.52 1.36 12.83
C PRO A 32 -5.43 0.36 12.10
N THR A 33 -6.75 0.42 12.30
CA THR A 33 -7.70 -0.47 11.61
C THR A 33 -7.71 -0.25 10.11
N LEU A 34 -7.68 1.01 9.68
CA LEU A 34 -7.64 1.38 8.25
C LEU A 34 -6.31 0.95 7.62
N ALA A 35 -5.19 1.14 8.32
CA ALA A 35 -3.87 0.69 7.88
C ALA A 35 -3.84 -0.84 7.65
N VAL A 36 -4.43 -1.63 8.55
CA VAL A 36 -4.51 -3.09 8.41
C VAL A 36 -5.35 -3.50 7.20
N VAL A 37 -6.55 -2.93 7.03
CA VAL A 37 -7.44 -3.30 5.91
C VAL A 37 -6.79 -2.97 4.57
N MET A 38 -6.24 -1.75 4.42
CA MET A 38 -5.61 -1.32 3.17
C MET A 38 -4.30 -2.07 2.90
N GLY A 39 -3.49 -2.33 3.94
CA GLY A 39 -2.28 -3.16 3.85
C GLY A 39 -2.58 -4.58 3.40
N LEU A 40 -3.54 -5.26 4.04
CA LEU A 40 -3.95 -6.62 3.68
C LEU A 40 -4.50 -6.69 2.24
N SER A 41 -5.33 -5.73 1.84
CA SER A 41 -5.87 -5.69 0.48
C SER A 41 -4.75 -5.61 -0.58
N THR A 42 -3.67 -4.90 -0.26
CA THR A 42 -2.50 -4.77 -1.14
C THR A 42 -1.70 -6.06 -1.20
N ILE A 43 -1.48 -6.73 -0.05
CA ILE A 43 -0.77 -8.01 0.03
C ILE A 43 -1.52 -9.10 -0.74
N ILE A 44 -2.83 -9.23 -0.53
CA ILE A 44 -3.67 -10.23 -1.20
C ILE A 44 -3.70 -9.97 -2.71
N GLY A 45 -3.92 -8.71 -3.12
CA GLY A 45 -3.90 -8.35 -4.54
C GLY A 45 -2.55 -8.67 -5.21
N ARG A 46 -1.43 -8.48 -4.48
CA ARG A 46 -0.09 -8.83 -4.96
C ARG A 46 0.13 -10.33 -5.08
N ALA A 47 -0.36 -11.14 -4.12
CA ALA A 47 -0.29 -12.59 -4.22
C ALA A 47 -1.02 -13.08 -5.49
N ILE A 48 -2.22 -12.56 -5.75
CA ILE A 48 -3.01 -12.89 -6.95
C ILE A 48 -2.29 -12.41 -8.22
N TYR A 49 -1.68 -11.21 -8.20
CA TYR A 49 -0.90 -10.67 -9.32
C TYR A 49 0.25 -11.60 -9.68
N THR A 50 1.08 -12.01 -8.70
CA THR A 50 2.26 -12.85 -8.91
C THR A 50 1.87 -14.24 -9.41
N LEU A 51 0.84 -14.86 -8.83
CA LEU A 51 0.30 -16.14 -9.31
C LEU A 51 -0.17 -16.05 -10.76
N GLY A 52 -0.90 -14.99 -11.11
CA GLY A 52 -1.32 -14.73 -12.49
C GLY A 52 -0.13 -14.49 -13.44
N TYR A 53 0.89 -13.78 -12.97
CA TYR A 53 2.06 -13.41 -13.78
C TYR A 53 2.94 -14.62 -14.13
N MET A 54 3.08 -15.59 -13.22
CA MET A 54 3.88 -16.81 -13.43
C MET A 54 3.28 -17.74 -14.50
N THR A 55 1.98 -17.63 -14.80
CA THR A 55 1.33 -18.44 -15.85
C THR A 55 1.77 -18.08 -17.27
N GLY A 56 2.41 -16.91 -17.47
CA GLY A 56 2.84 -16.44 -18.79
C GLY A 56 1.73 -15.85 -19.66
N ASP A 57 0.48 -15.86 -19.21
CA ASP A 57 -0.66 -15.23 -19.89
C ASP A 57 -0.87 -13.79 -19.39
N PRO A 58 -0.70 -12.77 -20.24
CA PRO A 58 -0.84 -11.36 -19.87
C PRO A 58 -2.22 -10.99 -19.33
N LYS A 59 -3.28 -11.75 -19.63
CA LYS A 59 -4.64 -11.47 -19.12
C LYS A 59 -4.79 -11.89 -17.67
N LYS A 60 -4.07 -12.92 -17.22
CA LYS A 60 -4.21 -13.48 -15.86
C LYS A 60 -3.64 -12.59 -14.77
N ARG A 61 -2.65 -11.74 -15.09
CA ARG A 61 -2.09 -10.74 -14.14
C ARG A 61 -3.09 -9.65 -13.74
N MET A 62 -4.06 -9.32 -14.61
CA MET A 62 -5.03 -8.23 -14.37
C MET A 62 -5.95 -8.50 -13.17
N ARG A 63 -6.13 -9.77 -12.80
CA ARG A 63 -6.90 -10.18 -11.60
C ARG A 63 -6.29 -9.64 -10.31
N GLY A 64 -4.98 -9.41 -10.30
CA GLY A 64 -4.27 -8.86 -9.16
C GLY A 64 -4.37 -7.33 -9.04
N ASN A 65 -4.93 -6.60 -10.01
CA ASN A 65 -4.94 -5.13 -10.02
C ASN A 65 -5.68 -4.50 -8.83
N VAL A 66 -6.43 -5.28 -8.05
CA VAL A 66 -7.02 -4.87 -6.78
C VAL A 66 -5.97 -4.27 -5.82
N HIS A 67 -4.70 -4.69 -5.91
CA HIS A 67 -3.64 -4.11 -5.08
C HIS A 67 -3.44 -2.60 -5.28
N TYR A 68 -3.80 -2.05 -6.45
CA TYR A 68 -3.71 -0.61 -6.70
C TYR A 68 -4.71 0.18 -5.86
N ILE A 69 -5.89 -0.39 -5.57
CA ILE A 69 -6.89 0.24 -4.71
C ILE A 69 -6.35 0.36 -3.28
N GLY A 70 -5.78 -0.73 -2.75
CA GLY A 70 -5.16 -0.73 -1.42
C GLY A 70 -3.97 0.24 -1.33
N THR A 71 -3.11 0.26 -2.35
CA THR A 71 -1.94 1.15 -2.40
C THR A 71 -2.37 2.62 -2.49
N ALA A 72 -3.34 2.96 -3.34
CA ALA A 72 -3.88 4.31 -3.43
C ALA A 72 -4.54 4.73 -2.11
N GLY A 73 -5.31 3.85 -1.49
CA GLY A 73 -5.90 4.06 -0.17
C GLY A 73 -4.86 4.40 0.89
N LEU A 74 -3.75 3.67 0.94
CA LEU A 74 -2.63 3.95 1.85
C LEU A 74 -1.96 5.30 1.57
N LEU A 75 -1.80 5.70 0.31
CA LEU A 75 -1.22 7.00 -0.04
C LEU A 75 -2.11 8.16 0.44
N PHE A 76 -3.43 8.07 0.21
CA PHE A 76 -4.36 9.09 0.69
C PHE A 76 -4.45 9.10 2.23
N ALA A 77 -4.54 7.93 2.86
CA ALA A 77 -4.66 7.83 4.31
C ALA A 77 -3.40 8.30 5.05
N SER A 78 -2.21 8.01 4.51
CA SER A 78 -0.94 8.48 5.08
C SER A 78 -0.82 10.01 4.96
N THR A 79 -1.15 10.57 3.80
CA THR A 79 -1.19 12.02 3.60
C THR A 79 -2.17 12.70 4.56
N TRP A 80 -3.36 12.13 4.72
CA TRP A 80 -4.36 12.62 5.68
C TRP A 80 -3.87 12.56 7.12
N THR A 81 -3.20 11.48 7.50
CA THR A 81 -2.64 11.30 8.83
C THR A 81 -1.62 12.40 9.15
N VAL A 82 -0.73 12.73 8.21
CA VAL A 82 0.23 13.83 8.37
C VAL A 82 -0.48 15.19 8.52
N ILE A 83 -1.49 15.47 7.69
CA ILE A 83 -2.29 16.70 7.80
C ILE A 83 -2.97 16.80 9.17
N SER A 84 -3.49 15.69 9.69
CA SER A 84 -4.14 15.65 10.99
C SER A 84 -3.19 16.03 12.12
N PHE A 85 -1.93 15.57 12.08
CA PHE A 85 -0.91 15.95 13.05
C PHE A 85 -0.52 17.43 12.94
N ILE A 86 -0.40 17.97 11.73
CA ILE A 86 -0.08 19.40 11.51
C ILE A 86 -1.21 20.31 12.01
N ARG A 87 -2.47 19.88 11.91
CA ARG A 87 -3.61 20.67 12.42
C ARG A 87 -3.74 20.67 13.94
N GLU A 88 -3.16 19.67 14.60
CA GLU A 88 -3.25 19.49 16.06
C GLU A 88 -2.08 20.17 16.81
N SER A 89 -0.99 20.49 16.12
CA SER A 89 0.15 21.21 16.71
C SER A 89 -0.13 22.67 17.13
N PRO A 90 -0.96 23.48 16.44
CA PRO A 90 -1.22 24.86 16.85
C PRO A 90 -2.21 24.95 18.03
N THR A 91 -3.12 23.99 18.15
CA THR A 91 -4.16 23.94 19.19
C THR A 91 -3.62 23.50 20.55
N THR A 92 -2.60 22.65 20.57
CA THR A 92 -1.94 22.24 21.82
C THR A 92 -1.11 23.37 22.44
N LEU A 93 -0.42 24.17 21.61
CA LEU A 93 0.36 25.32 22.09
C LEU A 93 -0.51 26.44 22.69
N THR A 94 -1.75 26.62 22.21
CA THR A 94 -2.68 27.65 22.73
C THR A 94 -3.43 27.21 23.99
N SER A 95 -3.48 25.91 24.29
CA SER A 95 -4.06 25.38 25.53
C SER A 95 -3.11 25.35 26.73
N LEU A 96 -1.83 25.68 26.50
CA LEU A 96 -0.75 25.69 27.51
C LEU A 96 -0.36 27.10 27.98
N PHE A 97 -1.08 28.13 27.53
CA PHE A 97 -0.98 29.53 27.97
C PHE A 97 -2.37 30.06 28.30
#